data_AF-A0A7J8DC09-F1
#
_entry.id   AF-A0A7J8DC09-F1
#
_cell.length_a   1.000
_cell.length_b   1.000
_cell.length_c   1.000
_cell.angle_alpha   90.00
_cell.angle_beta   90.00
_cell.angle_gamma   90.00
#
_symmetry.space_group_name_H-M   'P 1'
#
loop_
_entity.id
_entity.type
_entity.pdbx_description
1 polymer ?
#
loop_
_entity_poly.entity_id
_entity_poly.type
_entity_poly.pdbx_seq_one_letter_code
_entity_poly.pdbx_strand_id
1 'polypeptide(L)'
;MASLQRKGLQARILSSEEEEKLKRDQDLVSDFKQQKLEKEAQKNWDLFYKRNSTNFFKDRHWTTREFEELRSCREFEDQKLTVLEAGCGVGNCLFPLLEEDLNIFAYACDFSPRAVEYVKNSWLSSLWTQVMKKW
;
A
#
# COMPACT_ATOMS: atom_id res chain seq x y z
N MET A 1 39.05 7.89 -1.91
CA MET A 1 37.68 7.58 -2.33
C MET A 1 36.73 8.33 -1.40
N ALA A 2 36.04 9.35 -1.90
CA ALA A 2 35.17 10.19 -1.09
C ALA A 2 33.92 9.41 -0.66
N SER A 3 33.67 9.28 0.64
CA SER A 3 32.41 8.76 1.14
C SER A 3 31.31 9.78 0.83
N LEU A 4 30.36 9.43 -0.04
CA LEU A 4 29.10 10.15 -0.13
C LEU A 4 28.34 9.97 1.17
N GLN A 5 28.45 10.92 2.09
CA GLN A 5 27.52 11.06 3.20
C GLN A 5 26.13 11.34 2.61
N ARG A 6 25.25 10.34 2.61
CA ARG A 6 23.84 10.54 2.27
C ARG A 6 23.24 11.45 3.32
N LYS A 7 22.80 12.65 2.93
CA LYS A 7 21.82 13.41 3.70
C LYS A 7 20.55 12.58 3.71
N GLY A 8 20.29 11.86 4.81
CA GLY A 8 18.98 11.27 5.04
C GLY A 8 17.91 12.34 4.81
N LEU A 9 16.82 11.98 4.13
CA LEU A 9 15.67 12.87 3.94
C LEU A 9 15.24 13.35 5.33
N GLN A 10 15.62 14.58 5.70
CA GLN A 10 15.13 15.17 6.94
C GLN A 10 13.65 15.40 6.73
N ALA A 11 12.84 14.82 7.62
CA ALA A 11 11.43 15.13 7.68
C ALA A 11 11.27 16.65 7.75
N ARG A 12 10.43 17.21 6.88
CA ARG A 12 10.18 18.64 6.84
C ARG A 12 9.66 19.08 8.21
N ILE A 13 10.35 20.03 8.83
CA ILE A 13 9.89 20.67 10.07
C ILE A 13 8.69 21.56 9.74
N LEU A 14 7.62 21.42 10.51
CA LEU A 14 6.42 22.25 10.37
C LEU A 14 6.75 23.71 10.75
N SER A 15 6.16 24.67 10.05
CA SER A 15 6.17 26.06 10.51
C SER A 15 5.26 26.20 11.75
N SER A 16 5.45 27.28 12.53
CA SER A 16 4.58 27.57 13.67
C SER A 16 3.10 27.66 13.26
N GLU A 17 2.81 28.22 12.08
CA GLU A 17 1.45 28.32 11.54
C GLU A 17 0.84 26.94 11.23
N GLU A 18 1.64 26.02 10.70
CA GLU A 18 1.22 24.64 10.40
C GLU A 18 1.00 23.83 11.68
N GLU A 19 1.87 23.98 12.67
CA GLU A 19 1.68 23.37 13.99
C GLU A 19 0.41 23.87 14.66
N GLU A 20 0.13 25.17 14.61
CA GLU A 20 -1.10 25.74 15.15
C GLU A 20 -2.34 25.26 14.39
N LYS A 21 -2.26 25.15 13.05
CA LYS A 21 -3.34 24.59 12.25
C LYS A 21 -3.63 23.14 12.63
N LEU A 22 -2.59 22.32 12.77
CA LEU A 22 -2.72 20.92 13.20
C LEU A 22 -3.33 20.82 14.60
N LYS A 23 -2.91 21.69 15.54
CA LYS A 23 -3.48 21.75 16.90
C LYS A 23 -4.97 22.09 16.92
N ARG A 24 -5.43 22.91 15.96
CA ARG A 24 -6.85 23.29 15.82
C ARG A 24 -7.70 22.20 15.15
N ASP A 25 -7.10 21.31 14.37
CA ASP A 25 -7.81 20.24 13.65
C ASP A 25 -8.06 19.04 14.57
N GLN A 26 -9.03 19.18 15.47
CA GLN A 26 -9.44 18.12 16.42
C GLN A 26 -10.86 17.60 16.17
N ASP A 27 -11.46 17.97 15.04
CA ASP A 27 -12.81 17.55 14.70
C ASP A 27 -12.81 16.06 14.33
N LEU A 28 -13.10 15.22 15.32
CA LEU A 28 -13.28 13.79 15.13
C LEU A 28 -14.69 13.48 14.64
N VAL A 29 -14.82 12.38 13.91
CA VAL A 29 -16.14 11.80 13.64
C VAL A 29 -16.79 11.35 14.95
N SER A 30 -18.11 11.48 15.06
CA SER A 30 -18.81 10.98 16.25
C SER A 30 -18.68 9.47 16.39
N ASP A 31 -18.75 8.95 17.62
CA ASP A 31 -18.68 7.51 17.92
C ASP A 31 -19.65 6.69 17.07
N PHE A 32 -20.88 7.19 16.91
CA PHE A 32 -21.89 6.55 16.05
C PHE A 32 -21.42 6.43 14.60
N LYS A 33 -20.84 7.49 14.05
CA LYS A 33 -20.37 7.51 12.67
C LYS A 33 -19.14 6.62 12.50
N GLN A 34 -18.20 6.64 13.46
CA GLN A 34 -17.04 5.76 13.46
C GLN A 34 -17.47 4.28 13.46
N GLN A 35 -18.28 3.87 14.42
CA GLN A 35 -18.76 2.49 14.54
C GLN A 35 -19.51 2.03 13.29
N LYS A 36 -20.33 2.93 12.71
CA LYS A 36 -21.03 2.63 11.45
C LYS A 36 -20.05 2.42 10.30
N LEU A 37 -19.05 3.29 10.15
CA LEU A 37 -18.04 3.18 9.08
C LEU A 37 -17.20 1.91 9.23
N GLU A 38 -16.80 1.55 10.45
CA GLU A 38 -16.06 0.31 10.74
C GLU A 38 -16.91 -0.93 10.41
N LYS A 39 -18.16 -0.97 10.89
CA LYS A 39 -19.07 -2.10 10.64
C LYS A 39 -19.46 -2.25 9.16
N GLU A 40 -19.60 -1.13 8.44
CA GLU A 40 -19.99 -1.12 7.02
C GLU A 40 -18.79 -1.04 6.06
N ALA A 41 -17.55 -1.13 6.55
CA ALA A 41 -16.33 -0.90 5.77
C ALA A 41 -16.29 -1.75 4.49
N GLN A 42 -16.49 -3.06 4.62
CA GLN A 42 -16.53 -3.98 3.47
C GLN A 42 -17.53 -3.54 2.39
N LYS A 43 -18.77 -3.22 2.79
CA LYS A 43 -19.82 -2.80 1.86
C LYS A 43 -19.46 -1.50 1.17
N ASN A 44 -18.95 -0.52 1.92
CA ASN A 44 -18.60 0.79 1.40
C ASN A 44 -17.43 0.69 0.41
N TRP A 45 -16.42 -0.12 0.71
CA TRP A 45 -15.31 -0.38 -0.20
C TRP A 45 -15.77 -1.15 -1.44
N ASP A 46 -16.58 -2.21 -1.32
CA ASP A 46 -17.09 -2.94 -2.51
C ASP A 46 -17.91 -2.03 -3.44
N LEU A 47 -18.74 -1.12 -2.90
CA LEU A 47 -19.45 -0.12 -3.68
C LEU A 47 -18.50 0.86 -4.39
N PHE A 48 -17.43 1.28 -3.72
CA PHE A 48 -16.41 2.13 -4.31
C PHE A 48 -15.76 1.44 -5.52
N TYR A 49 -15.30 0.19 -5.37
CA TYR A 49 -14.68 -0.56 -6.46
C TYR A 49 -15.67 -0.87 -7.58
N LYS A 50 -16.93 -1.14 -7.26
CA LYS A 50 -18.00 -1.31 -8.27
C LYS A 50 -18.18 -0.05 -9.14
N ARG A 51 -18.03 1.14 -8.55
CA ARG A 51 -18.21 2.41 -9.25
C ARG A 51 -16.98 2.85 -10.03
N ASN A 52 -15.77 2.55 -9.53
CA ASN A 52 -14.53 3.13 -10.05
C ASN A 52 -13.61 2.13 -10.77
N SER A 53 -13.92 0.83 -10.71
CA SER A 53 -13.13 -0.24 -11.33
C SER A 53 -11.65 -0.18 -10.91
N THR A 54 -10.71 0.04 -11.84
CA THR A 54 -9.26 -0.06 -11.60
C THR A 54 -8.48 1.25 -11.79
N ASN A 55 -9.11 2.33 -12.28
CA ASN A 55 -8.38 3.50 -12.82
C ASN A 55 -8.46 4.75 -11.92
N PHE A 56 -8.64 4.56 -10.62
CA PHE A 56 -8.82 5.65 -9.64
C PHE A 56 -7.52 6.11 -8.97
N PHE A 57 -6.49 5.26 -8.93
CA PHE A 57 -5.14 5.63 -8.48
C PHE A 57 -4.10 5.29 -9.54
N LYS A 58 -2.94 5.94 -9.43
CA LYS A 58 -1.76 5.65 -10.26
C LYS A 58 -0.89 4.60 -9.60
N ASP A 59 -0.15 3.87 -10.43
CA ASP A 59 0.85 2.90 -9.99
C ASP A 59 2.02 3.59 -9.27
N ARG A 60 2.45 3.01 -8.15
CA ARG A 60 3.45 3.58 -7.24
C ARG A 60 4.88 3.13 -7.61
N HIS A 61 5.37 3.53 -8.79
CA HIS A 61 6.75 3.26 -9.25
C HIS A 61 7.87 3.97 -8.48
N TRP A 62 7.57 4.56 -7.32
CA TRP A 62 8.53 5.24 -6.47
C TRP A 62 8.75 4.53 -5.14
N THR A 63 7.99 3.48 -4.82
CA THR A 63 8.02 2.81 -3.51
C THR A 63 9.42 2.30 -3.15
N THR A 64 10.15 1.66 -4.07
CA THR A 64 11.52 1.18 -3.80
C THR A 64 12.57 2.29 -3.70
N ARG A 65 12.24 3.52 -4.12
CA ARG A 65 13.10 4.71 -3.94
C ARG A 65 12.93 5.33 -2.55
N GLU A 66 11.73 5.26 -1.99
CA GLU A 66 11.44 5.79 -0.66
C GLU A 66 11.79 4.79 0.45
N PHE A 67 11.57 3.50 0.20
CA PHE A 67 11.83 2.42 1.15
C PHE A 67 13.02 1.59 0.67
N GLU A 68 14.24 2.04 1.00
CA GLU A 68 15.48 1.33 0.67
C GLU A 68 15.50 -0.09 1.27
N GLU A 69 14.77 -0.33 2.35
CA GLU A 69 14.59 -1.62 3.02
C GLU A 69 14.04 -2.66 2.05
N LEU A 70 13.13 -2.27 1.14
CA LEU A 70 12.58 -3.19 0.14
C LEU A 70 13.64 -3.70 -0.84
N ARG A 71 14.76 -2.98 -1.00
CA ARG A 71 15.92 -3.41 -1.78
C ARG A 71 17.02 -4.05 -0.93
N SER A 72 17.16 -3.61 0.32
CA SER A 72 18.32 -3.90 1.17
C SER A 72 18.09 -4.98 2.22
N CYS A 73 16.87 -5.50 2.39
CA CYS A 73 16.57 -6.62 3.27
C CYS A 73 17.15 -7.98 2.83
N ARG A 74 18.03 -8.00 1.81
CA ARG A 74 18.64 -9.22 1.26
C ARG A 74 20.11 -9.28 1.70
N GLU A 75 20.44 -10.24 2.56
CA GLU A 75 21.83 -10.58 2.88
C GLU A 75 22.46 -11.44 1.76
N PHE A 76 21.64 -12.11 0.95
CA PHE A 76 22.04 -13.00 -0.15
C PHE A 76 21.20 -12.76 -1.41
N GLU A 77 21.77 -12.96 -2.61
CA GLU A 77 21.10 -12.74 -3.91
C GLU A 77 19.79 -13.52 -4.06
N ASP A 78 19.67 -14.70 -3.46
CA ASP A 78 18.49 -15.59 -3.57
C ASP A 78 17.49 -15.46 -2.39
N GLN A 79 17.71 -14.54 -1.45
CA GLN A 79 16.86 -14.45 -0.25
C GLN A 79 15.46 -13.92 -0.58
N LYS A 80 14.43 -14.77 -0.59
CA LYS A 80 13.05 -14.33 -0.84
C LYS A 80 12.54 -13.33 0.21
N LEU A 81 12.08 -12.16 -0.23
CA LEU A 81 11.43 -11.17 0.65
C LEU A 81 9.93 -11.47 0.72
N THR A 82 9.35 -11.55 1.92
CA THR A 82 7.91 -11.75 2.10
C THR A 82 7.26 -10.50 2.67
N VAL A 83 6.24 -9.97 1.99
CA VAL A 83 5.51 -8.75 2.37
C VAL A 83 4.02 -9.01 2.54
N LEU A 84 3.35 -8.16 3.33
CA LEU A 84 1.88 -8.11 3.44
C LEU A 84 1.41 -6.71 3.03
N GLU A 85 0.52 -6.65 2.04
CA GLU A 85 -0.23 -5.44 1.71
C GLU A 85 -1.66 -5.55 2.27
N ALA A 86 -1.92 -4.84 3.36
CA ALA A 86 -3.25 -4.67 3.92
C ALA A 86 -3.97 -3.49 3.24
N GLY A 87 -5.14 -3.75 2.67
CA GLY A 87 -5.82 -2.78 1.80
C GLY A 87 -5.16 -2.69 0.43
N CYS A 88 -4.94 -3.84 -0.22
CA CYS A 88 -4.22 -3.93 -1.48
C CYS A 88 -4.95 -3.26 -2.66
N GLY A 89 -6.25 -3.00 -2.52
CA GLY A 89 -7.09 -2.49 -3.59
C GLY A 89 -6.93 -3.31 -4.87
N VAL A 90 -6.64 -2.61 -5.97
CA VAL A 90 -6.43 -3.25 -7.28
C VAL A 90 -4.95 -3.48 -7.60
N GLY A 91 -4.05 -3.34 -6.61
CA GLY A 91 -2.63 -3.70 -6.74
C GLY A 91 -1.69 -2.59 -7.23
N ASN A 92 -2.10 -1.32 -7.23
CA ASN A 92 -1.26 -0.20 -7.73
C ASN A 92 0.08 -0.03 -6.98
N CYS A 93 0.20 -0.52 -5.74
CA CYS A 93 1.48 -0.55 -5.02
C CYS A 93 2.24 -1.84 -5.30
N LEU A 94 1.52 -2.97 -5.26
CA LEU A 94 2.11 -4.28 -5.34
C LEU A 94 2.65 -4.63 -6.71
N PHE A 95 1.93 -4.33 -7.79
CA PHE A 95 2.35 -4.72 -9.14
C PHE A 95 3.68 -4.08 -9.56
N PRO A 96 3.91 -2.75 -9.41
CA PRO A 96 5.22 -2.17 -9.66
C PRO A 96 6.35 -2.82 -8.85
N LEU A 97 6.07 -3.14 -7.58
CA LEU A 97 7.06 -3.76 -6.70
C LEU A 97 7.45 -5.17 -7.18
N LEU A 98 6.47 -5.97 -7.61
CA LEU A 98 6.70 -7.32 -8.13
C LEU A 98 7.35 -7.32 -9.53
N GLU A 99 7.09 -6.30 -10.34
CA GLU A 99 7.77 -6.11 -11.63
C GLU A 99 9.25 -5.77 -11.48
N GLU A 100 9.60 -5.00 -10.45
CA GLU A 100 10.99 -4.62 -10.15
C GLU A 100 11.82 -5.76 -9.56
N ASP A 101 11.21 -6.67 -8.79
CA ASP A 101 11.92 -7.74 -8.08
C ASP A 101 11.08 -9.04 -7.99
N LEU A 102 11.47 -10.02 -8.80
CA LEU A 102 10.81 -11.34 -8.87
C LEU A 102 11.03 -12.19 -7.62
N ASN A 103 11.95 -11.82 -6.73
CA ASN A 103 12.19 -12.53 -5.49
C ASN A 103 11.33 -12.01 -4.33
N ILE A 104 10.32 -11.18 -4.61
CA ILE A 104 9.32 -10.73 -3.65
C ILE A 104 8.12 -11.68 -3.68
N PHE A 105 7.70 -12.11 -2.50
CA PHE A 105 6.44 -12.80 -2.28
C PHE A 105 5.50 -11.91 -1.49
N ALA A 106 4.26 -11.76 -1.94
CA ALA A 106 3.31 -10.89 -1.29
C ALA A 106 2.04 -11.61 -0.88
N TYR A 107 1.64 -11.40 0.37
CA TYR A 107 0.27 -11.53 0.80
C TYR A 107 -0.44 -10.21 0.53
N ALA A 108 -1.62 -10.27 -0.04
CA ALA A 108 -2.46 -9.10 -0.29
C ALA A 108 -3.84 -9.37 0.30
N CYS A 109 -4.46 -8.37 0.93
CA CYS A 109 -5.83 -8.48 1.40
C CYS A 109 -6.55 -7.13 1.28
N ASP A 110 -7.85 -7.18 1.09
CA ASP A 110 -8.73 -6.00 1.09
C ASP A 110 -10.08 -6.43 1.65
N PHE A 111 -10.81 -5.51 2.29
CA PHE A 111 -12.16 -5.80 2.76
C PHE A 111 -13.13 -6.08 1.60
N SER A 112 -12.88 -5.50 0.42
CA SER A 112 -13.68 -5.70 -0.77
C SER A 112 -13.28 -6.98 -1.53
N PRO A 113 -14.17 -7.98 -1.65
CA PRO A 113 -13.93 -9.15 -2.49
C PRO A 113 -13.69 -8.78 -3.96
N ARG A 114 -14.29 -7.68 -4.44
CA ARG A 114 -14.09 -7.17 -5.80
C ARG A 114 -12.69 -6.64 -6.03
N ALA A 115 -12.10 -5.96 -5.04
CA ALA A 115 -10.71 -5.52 -5.12
C ALA A 115 -9.77 -6.72 -5.26
N VAL A 116 -9.97 -7.73 -4.40
CA VAL A 116 -9.27 -9.02 -4.46
C VAL A 116 -9.44 -9.70 -5.81
N GLU A 117 -10.65 -9.68 -6.38
CA GLU A 117 -10.92 -10.25 -7.70
C GLU A 117 -10.16 -9.51 -8.82
N TYR A 118 -10.07 -8.18 -8.78
CA TYR A 118 -9.26 -7.43 -9.73
C TYR A 118 -7.78 -7.80 -9.67
N VAL A 119 -7.21 -7.98 -8.47
CA VAL A 119 -5.82 -8.43 -8.32
C VAL A 119 -5.65 -9.85 -8.88
N LYS A 120 -6.58 -10.77 -8.58
CA LYS A 120 -6.54 -12.16 -9.08
C LYS A 120 -6.70 -12.27 -10.59
N ASN A 121 -7.48 -11.39 -11.21
CA ASN A 121 -7.71 -11.39 -12.66
C ASN A 121 -6.69 -10.54 -13.44
N SER A 122 -5.76 -9.87 -12.75
CA SER A 122 -4.68 -9.12 -13.39
C SER A 122 -3.72 -10.06 -14.13
N TRP A 123 -3.14 -9.58 -15.24
CA TRP A 123 -2.22 -10.37 -16.07
C TRP A 123 -1.01 -10.92 -15.29
N LEU A 124 -0.56 -10.19 -14.26
CA LEU A 124 0.54 -10.60 -13.37
C LEU A 124 0.20 -11.79 -12.46
N SER A 125 -1.09 -12.08 -12.22
CA SER A 125 -1.49 -13.23 -11.39
C SER A 125 -1.18 -14.57 -12.07
N SER A 126 -1.15 -14.60 -13.41
CA SER A 126 -0.82 -15.79 -14.19
C SER A 126 0.66 -16.20 -14.07
N LEU A 127 1.55 -15.26 -13.72
CA LEU A 127 2.96 -15.50 -13.46
C LEU A 127 3.23 -15.91 -11.99
N TRP A 128 2.27 -15.70 -11.07
CA TRP A 128 2.48 -15.87 -9.62
C TRP A 128 1.23 -16.42 -8.91
N THR A 129 1.11 -17.75 -8.83
CA THR A 129 -0.14 -18.44 -8.41
C THR A 129 -0.40 -18.52 -6.89
N GLN A 130 0.01 -17.55 -6.07
CA GLN A 130 -0.31 -17.59 -4.64
C GLN A 130 -0.82 -16.25 -4.08
N VAL A 131 -1.89 -15.73 -4.69
CA VAL A 131 -2.71 -14.67 -4.11
C VAL A 131 -3.90 -15.29 -3.35
N MET A 132 -3.72 -15.35 -2.03
CA MET A 132 -4.73 -15.50 -0.96
C MET A 132 -5.30 -16.88 -0.62
N LYS A 133 -4.94 -17.36 0.60
CA LYS A 133 -5.86 -18.14 1.44
C LYS A 133 -6.83 -17.16 2.11
N LYS A 134 -8.13 -17.48 2.04
CA LYS A 134 -9.24 -16.83 2.75
C LYS A 134 -8.83 -16.42 4.18
N TRP A 135 -9.03 -15.15 4.51
CA TRP A 135 -9.53 -14.76 5.83
C TRP A 135 -11.03 -14.53 5.68
#